data_AF-A0A7X8VNH3-F1
#
_entry.id   AF-A0A7X8VNH3-F1
#
_cell.length_a   1.000
_cell.length_b   1.000
_cell.length_c   1.000
_cell.angle_alpha   90.00
_cell.angle_beta   90.00
_cell.angle_gamma   90.00
#
_symmetry.space_group_name_H-M   'P 1'
#
loop_
_entity.id
_entity.type
_entity.pdbx_description
1 polymer ?
#
loop_
_entity_poly.entity_id
_entity_poly.type
_entity_poly.pdbx_seq_one_letter_code
_entity_poly.pdbx_strand_id
1 'polypeptide(L)'
;MQVIVIMAGGAGERFWPLSRRNHPKQLLTLTGSGQSLLSEAVERSMAIVPPENIYIATGQHLQQAIREAELGIPEENVIAEPSRRNTAGCLIYSAAYILASHPNLSPEEVTMGVLTADHRIPDTTPFVNTVRAALEAAESRESLITIGIQPVRPETAYGYIEVAEDATVMNA
;
A
#
# COMPACT_ATOMS: atom_id res chain seq x y z
N MET A 1 11.10 12.15 5.38
CA MET A 1 9.79 12.24 4.70
C MET A 1 9.18 10.85 4.70
N GLN A 2 8.02 10.68 5.33
CA GLN A 2 7.28 9.41 5.29
C GLN A 2 6.29 9.42 4.14
N VAL A 3 6.26 8.33 3.37
CA VAL A 3 5.33 8.13 2.25
C VAL A 3 4.66 6.78 2.35
N ILE A 4 3.44 6.68 1.82
CA ILE A 4 2.71 5.41 1.72
C ILE A 4 2.50 5.08 0.25
N VAL A 5 2.98 3.91 -0.18
CA VAL A 5 2.73 3.36 -1.52
C VAL A 5 1.67 2.26 -1.42
N ILE A 6 0.55 2.47 -2.09
CA ILE A 6 -0.54 1.51 -2.19
C ILE A 6 -0.42 0.76 -3.52
N MET A 7 -0.18 -0.55 -3.45
CA MET A 7 -0.12 -1.42 -4.62
C MET A 7 -1.53 -1.77 -5.14
N ALA A 8 -1.83 -1.36 -6.38
CA ALA A 8 -3.12 -1.50 -7.04
C ALA A 8 -3.03 -2.15 -8.44
N GLY A 9 -2.04 -3.01 -8.69
CA GLY A 9 -1.78 -3.61 -10.01
C GLY A 9 -2.50 -4.94 -10.33
N GLY A 10 -3.25 -5.52 -9.40
CA GLY A 10 -3.87 -6.84 -9.56
C GLY A 10 -4.98 -6.87 -10.62
N ALA A 11 -4.92 -7.81 -11.57
CA ALA A 11 -5.87 -7.95 -12.69
C ALA A 11 -7.31 -8.29 -12.27
N GLY A 12 -7.53 -8.73 -11.03
CA GLY A 12 -8.86 -9.01 -10.51
C GLY A 12 -9.55 -10.23 -11.10
N GLU A 13 -8.88 -11.04 -11.94
CA GLU A 13 -9.49 -12.14 -12.73
C GLU A 13 -10.36 -13.12 -11.92
N ARG A 14 -10.07 -13.31 -10.63
CA ARG A 14 -10.87 -14.14 -9.70
C ARG A 14 -12.24 -13.56 -9.33
N PHE A 15 -12.47 -12.28 -9.58
CA PHE A 15 -13.74 -11.57 -9.34
C PHE A 15 -14.55 -11.40 -10.62
N TRP A 16 -14.23 -12.13 -11.70
CA TRP A 16 -15.12 -12.17 -12.85
C TRP A 16 -16.48 -12.76 -12.45
N PRO A 17 -17.64 -12.18 -12.86
CA PRO A 17 -17.81 -11.13 -13.86
C PRO A 17 -17.80 -9.69 -13.33
N LEU A 18 -17.59 -9.46 -12.03
CA LEU A 18 -17.60 -8.12 -11.43
C LEU A 18 -16.38 -7.28 -11.85
N SER A 19 -15.19 -7.88 -11.88
CA SER A 19 -14.00 -7.19 -12.40
C SER A 19 -13.98 -7.19 -13.93
N ARG A 20 -13.71 -6.03 -14.52
CA ARG A 20 -13.49 -5.84 -15.96
C ARG A 20 -12.12 -5.21 -16.21
N ARG A 21 -11.63 -5.28 -17.44
CA ARG A 21 -10.32 -4.72 -17.84
C ARG A 21 -10.17 -3.23 -17.49
N ASN A 22 -11.26 -2.47 -17.59
CA ASN A 22 -11.31 -1.04 -17.28
C ASN A 22 -12.05 -0.76 -15.95
N HIS A 23 -12.40 -1.79 -15.19
CA HIS A 23 -13.02 -1.68 -13.86
C HIS A 23 -12.38 -2.73 -12.94
N PRO A 24 -11.15 -2.45 -12.48
CA PRO A 24 -10.33 -3.41 -11.76
C PRO A 24 -10.90 -3.67 -10.36
N LYS A 25 -10.53 -4.81 -9.75
CA LYS A 25 -11.12 -5.24 -8.47
C LYS A 25 -10.97 -4.20 -7.34
N GLN A 26 -9.93 -3.37 -7.41
CA GLN A 26 -9.60 -2.35 -6.41
C GLN A 26 -10.65 -1.24 -6.41
N LEU A 27 -11.34 -1.00 -7.53
CA LEU A 27 -12.45 -0.05 -7.64
C LEU A 27 -13.81 -0.67 -7.33
N LEU A 28 -13.87 -1.96 -6.96
CA LEU A 28 -15.12 -2.62 -6.55
C LEU A 28 -15.47 -2.31 -5.09
N THR A 29 -16.77 -2.15 -4.84
CA THR A 29 -17.38 -1.96 -3.52
C THR A 29 -17.68 -3.32 -2.87
N LEU A 30 -16.65 -3.98 -2.33
CA LEU A 30 -16.76 -5.38 -1.86
C LEU A 30 -17.03 -5.55 -0.36
N THR A 31 -16.89 -4.48 0.42
CA THR A 31 -16.89 -4.54 1.90
C THR A 31 -18.23 -4.18 2.52
N GLY A 32 -19.19 -3.74 1.72
CA GLY A 32 -20.49 -3.23 2.18
C GLY A 32 -20.46 -1.79 2.71
N SER A 33 -19.30 -1.12 2.70
CA SER A 33 -19.15 0.30 3.09
C SER A 33 -19.73 1.28 2.07
N GLY A 34 -19.93 0.84 0.82
CA GLY A 34 -20.25 1.70 -0.31
C GLY A 34 -19.02 2.36 -0.96
N GLN A 35 -17.84 2.21 -0.36
CA GLN A 35 -16.56 2.66 -0.91
C GLN A 35 -15.83 1.53 -1.63
N SER A 36 -14.96 1.90 -2.57
CA SER A 36 -14.06 0.93 -3.19
C SER A 36 -12.96 0.48 -2.23
N LEU A 37 -12.40 -0.71 -2.44
CA LEU A 37 -11.25 -1.18 -1.65
C LEU A 37 -10.06 -0.21 -1.70
N LEU A 38 -9.83 0.42 -2.86
CA LEU A 38 -8.79 1.43 -3.02
C LEU A 38 -9.11 2.71 -2.25
N SER A 39 -10.37 3.16 -2.27
CA SER A 39 -10.82 4.33 -1.49
C SER A 39 -10.61 4.09 0.01
N GLU A 40 -10.97 2.92 0.52
CA GLU A 40 -10.70 2.54 1.92
C GLU A 40 -9.20 2.49 2.22
N ALA A 41 -8.37 2.11 1.24
CA ALA A 41 -6.91 2.09 1.38
C ALA A 41 -6.30 3.48 1.45
N VAL A 42 -6.80 4.40 0.64
CA VAL A 42 -6.37 5.79 0.66
C VAL A 42 -6.82 6.46 1.96
N GLU A 43 -8.08 6.28 2.35
CA GLU A 43 -8.63 6.89 3.58
C GLU A 43 -7.86 6.48 4.83
N ARG A 44 -7.56 5.18 5.01
CA ARG A 44 -6.72 4.75 6.15
C ARG A 44 -5.29 5.26 6.07
N SER A 45 -4.77 5.51 4.87
CA SER A 45 -3.42 6.05 4.67
C SER A 45 -3.34 7.55 4.99
N MET A 46 -4.44 8.30 4.78
CA MET A 46 -4.55 9.71 5.17
C MET A 46 -4.48 9.92 6.68
N ALA A 47 -4.84 8.90 7.47
CA ALA A 47 -4.63 8.93 8.91
C ALA A 47 -3.14 8.74 9.31
N ILE A 48 -2.25 8.37 8.38
CA ILE A 48 -0.83 8.09 8.65
C ILE A 48 0.04 9.22 8.10
N VAL A 49 -0.15 9.59 6.83
CA VAL A 49 0.61 10.64 6.11
C VAL A 49 -0.36 11.58 5.39
N PRO A 50 0.03 12.82 5.07
CA PRO A 50 -0.85 13.72 4.33
C PRO A 50 -1.06 13.22 2.88
N PRO A 51 -2.13 13.65 2.19
CA PRO A 51 -2.51 13.13 0.87
C PRO A 51 -1.39 13.20 -0.20
N GLU A 52 -0.59 14.26 -0.18
CA GLU A 52 0.56 14.46 -1.07
C GLU A 52 1.67 13.41 -0.92
N ASN A 53 1.68 12.68 0.19
CA ASN A 53 2.64 11.61 0.47
C ASN A 53 2.04 10.21 0.26
N ILE A 54 0.83 10.11 -0.27
CA ILE A 54 0.19 8.84 -0.64
C ILE A 54 0.34 8.63 -2.13
N TYR A 55 0.92 7.51 -2.52
CA TYR A 55 1.14 7.10 -3.90
C TYR A 55 0.36 5.81 -4.20
N ILE A 56 -0.15 5.69 -5.43
CA ILE A 56 -0.81 4.49 -5.91
C ILE A 56 0.02 3.92 -7.05
N ALA A 57 0.55 2.71 -6.87
CA ALA A 57 1.27 2.01 -7.93
C ALA A 57 0.33 1.06 -8.66
N THR A 58 0.13 1.27 -9.96
CA THR A 58 -0.82 0.49 -10.76
C THR A 58 -0.30 0.22 -12.17
N GLY A 59 -1.01 -0.60 -12.96
CA GLY A 59 -0.70 -0.77 -14.37
C GLY A 59 -1.20 0.41 -15.22
N GLN A 60 -0.49 0.74 -16.30
CA GLN A 60 -0.84 1.86 -17.21
C GLN A 60 -2.31 1.90 -17.64
N HIS A 61 -2.92 0.74 -17.94
CA HIS A 61 -4.34 0.64 -18.31
C HIS A 61 -5.35 1.04 -17.23
N LEU A 62 -4.94 1.15 -15.95
CA LEU A 62 -5.80 1.50 -14.82
C LEU A 62 -5.60 2.93 -14.34
N GLN A 63 -4.53 3.60 -14.78
CA GLN A 63 -4.16 4.94 -14.29
C GLN A 63 -5.30 5.94 -14.45
N GLN A 64 -5.90 5.99 -15.64
CA GLN A 64 -7.00 6.92 -15.94
C GLN A 64 -8.21 6.67 -15.03
N ALA A 65 -8.64 5.41 -14.91
CA ALA A 65 -9.78 5.04 -14.07
C ALA A 65 -9.54 5.33 -12.58
N ILE A 66 -8.30 5.21 -12.10
CA ILE A 66 -7.94 5.54 -10.71
C ILE A 66 -7.93 7.05 -10.48
N ARG A 67 -7.45 7.86 -11.44
CA ARG A 67 -7.51 9.32 -11.35
C ARG A 67 -8.95 9.84 -11.32
N GLU A 68 -9.80 9.28 -12.18
CA GLU A 68 -11.23 9.59 -12.25
C GLU A 68 -12.02 9.17 -10.99
N ALA A 69 -11.44 8.35 -10.12
CA ALA A 69 -12.08 7.94 -8.87
C ALA A 69 -11.98 9.01 -7.75
N GLU A 70 -11.34 10.15 -8.01
CA GLU A 70 -11.29 11.32 -7.12
C GLU A 70 -10.91 10.97 -5.67
N LEU A 71 -9.85 10.19 -5.50
CA LEU A 71 -9.43 9.62 -4.22
C LEU A 71 -8.88 10.65 -3.22
N GLY A 72 -8.87 11.94 -3.57
CA GLY A 72 -8.36 13.01 -2.71
C GLY A 72 -6.83 13.05 -2.59
N ILE A 73 -6.09 12.46 -3.54
CA ILE A 73 -4.62 12.55 -3.65
C ILE A 73 -4.23 13.23 -4.98
N PRO A 74 -3.01 13.77 -5.11
CA PRO A 74 -2.55 14.34 -6.39
C PRO A 74 -2.56 13.32 -7.53
N GLU A 75 -2.93 13.74 -8.75
CA GLU A 75 -3.02 12.84 -9.90
C GLU A 75 -1.65 12.29 -10.33
N GLU A 76 -0.59 13.06 -10.10
CA GLU A 76 0.82 12.68 -10.29
C GLU A 76 1.22 11.53 -9.37
N ASN A 77 0.58 11.37 -8.22
CA ASN A 77 0.87 10.29 -7.28
C ASN A 77 0.27 8.93 -7.73
N VAL A 78 -0.49 8.90 -8.83
CA VAL A 78 -0.93 7.66 -9.49
C VAL A 78 0.14 7.19 -10.49
N ILE A 79 1.04 6.34 -10.00
CA ILE A 79 2.20 5.81 -10.71
C ILE A 79 1.76 4.68 -11.64
N ALA A 80 1.90 4.89 -12.95
CA ALA A 80 1.68 3.87 -13.96
C ALA A 80 2.96 3.06 -14.22
N GLU A 81 2.94 1.79 -13.82
CA GLU A 81 3.96 0.80 -14.16
C GLU A 81 3.89 0.47 -15.66
N PRO A 82 5.03 0.50 -16.38
CA PRO A 82 5.07 0.23 -17.81
C PRO A 82 4.86 -1.26 -18.14
N SER A 83 5.11 -2.14 -17.18
CA SER A 83 4.90 -3.59 -17.34
C SER A 83 4.69 -4.24 -15.97
N ARG A 84 3.95 -5.35 -15.93
CA ARG A 84 3.76 -6.13 -14.70
C ARG A 84 5.08 -6.82 -14.33
N ARG A 85 5.68 -6.44 -13.19
CA ARG A 85 6.96 -6.99 -12.69
C ARG A 85 6.89 -7.48 -11.24
N ASN A 86 5.69 -7.90 -10.81
CA ASN A 86 5.37 -8.31 -9.43
C ASN A 86 5.75 -7.23 -8.40
N THR A 87 5.71 -7.59 -7.11
CA THR A 87 5.94 -6.67 -5.99
C THR A 87 7.29 -5.97 -6.08
N ALA A 88 8.40 -6.70 -6.26
CA ALA A 88 9.72 -6.09 -6.27
C ALA A 88 9.89 -5.02 -7.37
N GLY A 89 9.42 -5.30 -8.59
CA GLY A 89 9.49 -4.32 -9.68
C GLY A 89 8.62 -3.09 -9.43
N CYS A 90 7.43 -3.29 -8.85
CA CYS A 90 6.54 -2.22 -8.42
C CYS A 90 7.24 -1.30 -7.40
N LEU A 91 7.83 -1.88 -6.34
CA LEU A 91 8.49 -1.11 -5.28
C LEU A 91 9.72 -0.36 -5.76
N ILE A 92 10.55 -0.98 -6.59
CA ILE A 92 11.73 -0.32 -7.18
C ILE A 92 11.29 0.87 -8.03
N TYR A 93 10.27 0.69 -8.86
CA TYR A 93 9.76 1.74 -9.73
C TYR A 93 9.14 2.89 -8.92
N SER A 94 8.34 2.57 -7.90
CA SER A 94 7.76 3.58 -7.00
C SER A 94 8.83 4.37 -6.25
N ALA A 95 9.84 3.70 -5.67
CA ALA A 95 10.93 4.38 -4.97
C ALA A 95 11.70 5.31 -5.91
N ALA A 96 12.04 4.86 -7.13
CA ALA A 96 12.71 5.68 -8.13
C ALA A 96 11.85 6.87 -8.57
N TYR A 97 10.54 6.67 -8.76
CA TYR A 97 9.61 7.74 -9.11
C TYR A 97 9.54 8.81 -8.00
N ILE A 98 9.42 8.39 -6.74
CA ILE A 98 9.35 9.30 -5.59
C ILE A 98 10.63 10.13 -5.49
N LEU A 99 11.81 9.51 -5.59
CA LEU A 99 13.07 10.24 -5.55
C LEU A 99 13.24 11.20 -6.74
N ALA A 100 12.79 10.81 -7.93
CA ALA A 100 12.83 11.69 -9.10
C ALA A 100 11.90 12.91 -8.98
N SER A 101 10.75 12.75 -8.32
CA SER A 101 9.80 13.83 -8.04
C SER A 101 10.24 14.76 -6.93
N HIS A 102 11.19 14.35 -6.09
CA HIS A 102 11.73 15.11 -4.96
C HIS A 102 13.26 15.25 -5.06
N PRO A 103 13.79 16.01 -6.04
CA PRO A 103 15.24 16.06 -6.33
C PRO A 103 16.10 16.65 -5.21
N ASN A 104 15.48 17.27 -4.20
CA ASN A 104 16.15 17.82 -3.04
C ASN A 104 16.28 16.81 -1.89
N LEU A 105 15.68 15.63 -1.99
CA LEU A 105 15.75 14.57 -0.98
C LEU A 105 16.72 13.48 -1.42
N SER A 106 17.56 13.05 -0.49
CA SER A 106 18.35 11.84 -0.61
C SER A 106 17.51 10.59 -0.26
N PRO A 107 17.91 9.38 -0.69
CA PRO A 107 17.22 8.14 -0.32
C PRO A 107 17.08 7.93 1.19
N GLU A 108 18.06 8.38 1.97
CA GLU A 108 18.10 8.27 3.43
C GLU A 108 17.05 9.15 4.13
N GLU A 109 16.56 10.18 3.43
CA GLU A 109 15.52 11.08 3.94
C GLU A 109 14.10 10.60 3.62
N VAL A 110 13.92 9.42 3.02
CA VAL A 110 12.61 8.89 2.62
C VAL A 110 12.33 7.54 3.26
N THR A 111 11.24 7.47 4.02
CA THR A 111 10.71 6.25 4.62
C THR A 111 9.47 5.82 3.87
N MET A 112 9.53 4.68 3.17
CA MET A 112 8.43 4.18 2.35
C MET A 112 7.69 3.04 3.05
N GLY A 113 6.47 3.32 3.50
CA GLY A 113 5.51 2.28 3.90
C GLY A 113 4.79 1.71 2.68
N VAL A 114 4.61 0.38 2.66
CA VAL A 114 3.99 -0.32 1.52
C VAL A 114 2.72 -1.03 1.99
N LEU A 115 1.61 -0.72 1.33
CA LEU A 115 0.30 -1.32 1.58
C LEU A 115 -0.27 -1.92 0.30
N THR A 116 -1.24 -2.82 0.42
CA THR A 116 -2.01 -3.33 -0.72
C THR A 116 -3.40 -2.72 -0.75
N ALA A 117 -3.92 -2.48 -1.96
CA ALA A 117 -5.25 -1.91 -2.15
C ALA A 117 -6.39 -2.89 -1.82
N ASP A 118 -6.12 -4.19 -1.69
CA ASP A 118 -7.14 -5.25 -1.65
C ASP A 118 -7.27 -5.96 -0.30
N HIS A 119 -6.63 -5.44 0.75
CA HIS A 119 -6.86 -5.89 2.12
C HIS A 119 -8.06 -5.19 2.75
N ARG A 120 -8.93 -5.97 3.39
CA ARG A 120 -10.00 -5.47 4.25
C ARG A 120 -9.48 -5.37 5.68
N ILE A 121 -9.45 -4.17 6.22
CA ILE A 121 -8.97 -3.87 7.58
C ILE A 121 -10.09 -3.08 8.29
N PRO A 122 -10.98 -3.75 9.05
CA PRO A 122 -12.18 -3.10 9.61
C PRO A 122 -11.87 -2.11 10.74
N ASP A 123 -10.84 -2.42 11.54
CA ASP A 123 -10.43 -1.56 12.65
C ASP A 123 -9.21 -0.75 12.23
N THR A 124 -9.44 0.54 11.96
CA THR A 124 -8.41 1.44 11.43
C THR A 124 -7.48 1.97 12.52
N THR A 125 -7.90 2.00 13.79
CA THR A 125 -7.08 2.60 14.86
C THR A 125 -5.85 1.76 15.19
N PRO A 126 -5.96 0.44 15.49
CA PRO A 126 -4.79 -0.41 15.70
C PRO A 126 -3.90 -0.49 14.45
N PHE A 127 -4.50 -0.45 13.26
CA PHE A 127 -3.76 -0.43 12.00
C PHE A 127 -2.88 0.83 11.90
N VAL A 128 -3.45 2.02 12.10
CA VAL A 128 -2.71 3.29 12.05
C VAL A 128 -1.58 3.30 13.08
N ASN A 129 -1.86 2.89 14.31
CA ASN A 129 -0.84 2.80 15.37
C ASN A 129 0.30 1.85 14.97
N THR A 130 -0.05 0.69 14.41
CA THR A 130 0.93 -0.31 13.98
C THR A 130 1.82 0.21 12.85
N VAL A 131 1.23 0.86 11.84
CA VAL A 131 2.01 1.40 10.71
C VAL A 131 2.89 2.55 11.15
N ARG A 132 2.41 3.45 12.03
CA ARG A 132 3.24 4.54 12.57
C ARG A 132 4.45 4.02 13.33
N ALA A 133 4.26 3.07 14.24
CA ALA A 133 5.37 2.45 14.95
C ALA A 133 6.35 1.73 14.00
N ALA A 134 5.84 1.11 12.92
CA ALA A 134 6.71 0.50 11.91
C ALA A 134 7.54 1.54 11.14
N LEU A 135 6.96 2.70 10.79
CA LEU A 135 7.67 3.79 10.14
C LEU A 135 8.74 4.39 11.08
N GLU A 136 8.39 4.64 12.34
CA GLU A 136 9.34 5.13 13.36
C GLU A 136 10.48 4.13 13.62
N ALA A 137 10.17 2.83 13.64
CA ALA A 137 11.18 1.78 13.78
C ALA A 137 12.11 1.71 12.56
N ALA A 138 11.58 1.90 11.34
CA ALA A 138 12.37 1.95 10.11
C ALA A 138 13.27 3.20 10.03
N GLU A 139 12.88 4.31 10.67
CA GLU A 139 13.69 5.54 10.72
C GLU A 139 14.78 5.50 11.79
N SER A 140 14.52 4.80 12.89
CA SER A 140 15.47 4.69 14.00
C SER A 140 16.45 3.52 13.86
N ARG A 141 16.21 2.60 12.93
CA ARG A 141 17.01 1.39 12.71
C ARG A 141 17.20 1.17 11.21
N GLU A 142 18.43 0.85 10.79
CA GLU A 142 18.72 0.44 9.41
C GLU A 142 18.16 -0.96 9.11
N SER A 143 16.84 -1.10 9.06
CA SER A 143 16.16 -2.38 8.94
C SER A 143 14.87 -2.29 8.13
N LEU A 144 14.54 -3.37 7.41
CA LEU A 144 13.22 -3.56 6.81
C LEU A 144 12.24 -4.06 7.87
N ILE A 145 11.11 -3.36 7.99
CA ILE A 145 10.06 -3.71 8.94
C ILE A 145 8.92 -4.44 8.23
N THR A 146 8.43 -5.52 8.85
CA THR A 146 7.27 -6.28 8.38
C THR A 146 6.17 -6.28 9.46
N ILE A 147 4.91 -6.24 9.05
CA ILE A 147 3.77 -6.34 9.96
C ILE A 147 3.27 -7.80 9.96
N GLY A 148 3.38 -8.45 11.11
CA GLY A 148 2.86 -9.81 11.32
C GLY A 148 1.42 -9.81 11.81
N ILE A 149 0.66 -10.83 11.42
CA ILE A 149 -0.69 -11.11 11.93
C ILE A 149 -0.67 -12.49 12.57
N GLN A 150 -1.27 -12.63 13.75
CA GLN A 150 -1.39 -13.92 14.44
C GLN A 150 -2.16 -14.92 13.56
N PRO A 151 -1.55 -16.05 13.14
CA PRO A 151 -2.24 -17.04 12.33
C PRO A 151 -3.36 -17.72 13.11
N VAL A 152 -4.53 -17.88 12.49
CA VAL A 152 -5.67 -18.63 13.03
C VAL A 152 -5.88 -19.99 12.35
N ARG A 153 -5.13 -20.25 11.28
CA ARG A 153 -5.13 -21.52 10.52
C ARG A 153 -3.81 -21.68 9.76
N PRO A 154 -3.43 -22.91 9.34
CA PRO A 154 -2.25 -23.15 8.51
C PRO A 154 -2.52 -22.79 7.03
N GLU A 155 -2.54 -21.49 6.71
CA GLU A 155 -2.80 -20.98 5.36
C GLU A 155 -1.55 -21.07 4.48
N THR A 156 -1.51 -22.05 3.58
CA THR A 156 -0.35 -22.30 2.71
C THR A 156 -0.09 -21.21 1.66
N ALA A 157 -1.07 -20.35 1.40
CA ALA A 157 -0.92 -19.24 0.46
C ALA A 157 -0.23 -18.00 1.08
N TYR A 158 0.01 -17.98 2.39
CA TYR A 158 0.67 -16.87 3.08
C TYR A 158 2.16 -17.14 3.33
N GLY A 159 2.93 -16.07 3.39
CA GLY A 159 4.27 -16.11 3.99
C GLY A 159 4.15 -16.13 5.52
N TYR A 160 5.04 -16.86 6.18
CA TYR A 160 5.16 -16.90 7.63
C TYR A 160 6.41 -16.15 8.07
N ILE A 161 6.30 -15.43 9.18
CA ILE A 161 7.40 -14.70 9.81
C ILE A 161 7.71 -15.43 11.11
N GLU A 162 8.92 -15.94 11.23
CA GLU A 162 9.44 -16.47 12.48
C GLU A 162 9.94 -15.30 13.34
N VAL A 163 9.44 -15.22 14.57
CA VAL A 163 9.81 -14.17 15.53
C VAL A 163 10.89 -14.75 16.44
N ALA A 164 12.01 -14.04 16.58
CA ALA A 164 13.09 -14.44 17.47
C ALA A 164 12.61 -14.54 18.92
N GLU A 165 13.15 -15.47 19.70
CA GLU A 165 12.74 -15.70 21.09
C GLU A 165 12.91 -14.47 21.99
N ASP A 166 13.89 -13.61 21.68
CA ASP A 166 14.22 -12.37 22.39
C ASP A 166 13.64 -11.11 21.73
N ALA A 167 12.70 -11.27 20.79
CA ALA A 167 12.08 -10.14 20.10
C ALA A 167 11.31 -9.23 21.07
N THR A 168 11.53 -7.92 20.93
CA THR A 168 10.80 -6.90 21.69
C THR A 168 9.51 -6.51 20.97
N VAL A 169 8.39 -6.49 21.69
CA VAL A 169 7.11 -6.01 21.16
C VAL A 169 7.15 -4.48 21.05
N MET A 170 6.95 -3.95 19.84
CA MET A 170 7.01 -2.51 19.57
C MET A 170 5.69 -1.77 19.84
N ASN A 171 4.55 -2.48 19.82
CA ASN A 171 3.21 -1.91 20.04
C ASN A 171 2.53 -2.65 21.19
N ALA A 172 2.64 -2.11 22.41
CA ALA A 172 1.89 -2.55 23.58
C ALA A 172 0.84 -1.49 23.96
#